data_AF-A0A227J6R4-F1
#
_entry.id   AF-A0A227J6R4-F1
#
_cell.length_a   1.000
_cell.length_b   1.000
_cell.length_c   1.000
_cell.angle_alpha   90.00
_cell.angle_beta   90.00
_cell.angle_gamma   90.00
#
_symmetry.space_group_name_H-M   'P 1'
#
loop_
_entity.id
_entity.type
_entity.pdbx_description
1 polymer ?
#
loop_
_entity_poly.entity_id
_entity_poly.type
_entity_poly.pdbx_seq_one_letter_code
_entity_poly.pdbx_strand_id
1 'polypeptide(L)'
;HGVSVVRIQLEDNMWKLADTDPLNRRYTGATVMDLSGPVAHTALTVTRFSPDGSQARGTLNNCGNGYTPWGTYLTCEENWPGYFVNAGTRTEEQDRIGVDDKSTRYLWETLAGNSEERLDEFTRFNVA
;
A
#
# COMPACT_ATOMS: atom_id res chain seq x y z
N HIS A 1 -5.84 -3.69 5.37
CA HIS A 1 -5.76 -2.54 4.45
C HIS A 1 -5.82 -3.00 3.01
N GLY A 2 -6.26 -2.14 2.10
CA GLY A 2 -6.35 -2.42 0.68
C GLY A 2 -7.76 -2.22 0.12
N VAL A 3 -8.06 -2.92 -0.97
CA VAL A 3 -9.34 -2.84 -1.69
C VAL A 3 -9.90 -4.24 -1.92
N SER A 4 -11.21 -4.40 -1.75
CA SER A 4 -11.95 -5.61 -2.15
C SER A 4 -12.83 -5.28 -3.35
N VAL A 5 -12.65 -6.03 -4.44
CA VAL A 5 -13.54 -6.01 -5.61
C VAL A 5 -14.44 -7.23 -5.50
N VAL A 6 -15.75 -7.00 -5.53
CA VAL A 6 -16.74 -8.05 -5.37
C VAL A 6 -17.87 -7.91 -6.39
N ARG A 7 -18.34 -9.03 -6.92
CA ARG A 7 -19.58 -9.11 -7.70
C ARG A 7 -20.76 -9.14 -6.75
N ILE A 8 -21.73 -8.26 -6.98
CA ILE A 8 -23.04 -8.33 -6.37
C ILE A 8 -24.10 -8.57 -7.45
N GLN A 9 -25.19 -9.24 -7.06
CA GLN A 9 -26.35 -9.52 -7.92
C GLN A 9 -27.63 -9.17 -7.17
N LEU A 10 -28.66 -8.76 -7.91
CA LEU A 10 -29.98 -8.47 -7.34
C LEU A 10 -30.86 -9.72 -7.50
N GLU A 11 -31.23 -10.33 -6.38
CA GLU A 11 -32.10 -11.51 -6.32
C GLU A 11 -33.26 -11.24 -5.35
N ASP A 12 -34.50 -11.48 -5.77
CA ASP A 12 -35.69 -11.23 -4.94
C ASP A 12 -35.73 -9.83 -4.31
N ASN A 13 -35.34 -8.82 -5.10
CA ASN A 13 -35.18 -7.41 -4.67
C ASN A 13 -34.16 -7.19 -3.53
N MET A 14 -33.20 -8.10 -3.35
CA MET A 14 -32.11 -7.98 -2.39
C MET A 14 -30.75 -8.13 -3.08
N TRP A 15 -29.81 -7.21 -2.78
CA TRP A 15 -28.44 -7.34 -3.23
C TRP A 15 -27.73 -8.46 -2.46
N LYS A 16 -27.16 -9.42 -3.18
CA LYS A 16 -26.38 -10.52 -2.63
C LYS A 16 -24.98 -10.53 -3.22
N LEU A 17 -24.03 -10.99 -2.42
CA LEU A 17 -22.66 -11.25 -2.86
C LEU A 17 -22.64 -12.54 -3.70
N ALA A 18 -21.99 -12.50 -4.87
CA ALA A 18 -21.70 -13.71 -5.63
C ALA A 18 -20.32 -14.24 -5.20
N ASP A 19 -20.30 -15.06 -4.14
CA ASP A 19 -19.07 -15.47 -3.44
C ASP A 19 -18.01 -16.10 -4.34
N THR A 20 -18.44 -16.86 -5.35
CA THR A 20 -17.57 -17.65 -6.23
C THR A 20 -17.27 -16.99 -7.58
N ASP A 21 -17.61 -15.71 -7.76
CA ASP A 21 -17.28 -14.99 -9.00
C ASP A 21 -15.74 -14.91 -9.17
N PRO A 22 -15.18 -15.37 -10.31
CA PRO A 22 -13.72 -15.40 -10.53
C PRO A 22 -13.08 -14.01 -10.62
N LEU A 23 -13.88 -12.94 -10.76
CA LEU A 23 -13.40 -11.56 -10.74
C LEU A 23 -13.31 -10.96 -9.33
N ASN A 24 -13.83 -11.66 -8.31
CA ASN A 24 -13.65 -11.25 -6.93
C ASN A 24 -12.15 -11.21 -6.60
N ARG A 25 -11.67 -10.07 -6.11
CA ARG A 25 -10.23 -9.86 -5.92
C ARG A 25 -9.93 -9.01 -4.70
N ARG A 26 -8.84 -9.38 -4.03
CA ARG A 26 -8.30 -8.65 -2.88
C ARG A 26 -6.97 -8.00 -3.24
N TYR A 27 -6.92 -6.67 -3.16
CA TYR A 27 -5.69 -5.89 -3.18
C TYR A 27 -5.25 -5.58 -1.75
N THR A 28 -3.96 -5.76 -1.50
CA THR A 28 -3.34 -5.97 -0.20
C THR A 28 -2.22 -4.96 0.04
N GLY A 29 -1.73 -4.82 1.28
CA GLY A 29 -0.44 -4.18 1.56
C GLY A 29 0.78 -4.95 1.01
N ALA A 30 0.57 -6.13 0.42
CA ALA A 30 1.58 -6.96 -0.21
C ALA A 30 1.32 -7.23 -1.72
N THR A 31 0.23 -6.71 -2.29
CA THR A 31 -0.04 -6.92 -3.73
C THR A 31 0.97 -6.13 -4.54
N VAL A 32 1.64 -6.74 -5.51
CA VAL A 32 2.53 -5.99 -6.42
C VAL A 32 1.70 -4.99 -7.22
N MET A 33 2.11 -3.73 -7.21
CA MET A 33 1.48 -2.62 -7.93
C MET A 33 2.50 -1.97 -8.85
N ASP A 34 2.10 -1.63 -10.07
CA ASP A 34 2.94 -0.87 -10.98
C ASP A 34 2.92 0.62 -10.59
N LEU A 35 4.09 1.26 -10.67
CA LEU A 35 4.23 2.70 -10.58
C LEU A 35 4.21 3.30 -11.98
N SER A 36 3.48 4.39 -12.15
CA SER A 36 3.39 5.12 -13.42
C SER A 36 3.48 6.63 -13.19
N GLY A 37 3.54 7.38 -14.28
CA GLY A 37 3.72 8.82 -14.25
C GLY A 37 5.17 9.26 -14.06
N PRO A 38 5.42 10.57 -13.88
CA PRO A 38 6.76 11.16 -13.99
C PRO A 38 7.79 10.69 -12.95
N VAL A 39 7.34 10.11 -11.84
CA VAL A 39 8.20 9.68 -10.73
C VAL A 39 8.59 8.20 -10.86
N ALA A 40 7.89 7.40 -11.67
CA ALA A 40 8.24 6.01 -11.91
C ALA A 40 9.63 5.90 -12.54
N HIS A 41 10.38 4.85 -12.17
CA HIS A 41 11.76 4.61 -12.61
C HIS A 41 12.80 5.67 -12.21
N THR A 42 12.44 6.59 -11.31
CA THR A 42 13.41 7.53 -10.74
C THR A 42 14.08 6.94 -9.51
N ALA A 43 15.23 7.52 -9.13
CA ALA A 43 15.95 7.11 -7.92
C ALA A 43 15.08 7.16 -6.64
N LEU A 44 14.03 8.01 -6.60
CA LEU A 44 13.10 8.12 -5.47
C LEU A 44 12.21 6.88 -5.29
N THR A 45 12.07 6.06 -6.33
CA THR A 45 11.22 4.86 -6.33
C THR A 45 12.01 3.55 -6.23
N VAL A 46 13.34 3.64 -6.24
CA VAL A 46 14.21 2.45 -6.16
C VAL A 46 14.22 1.91 -4.74
N THR A 47 13.92 0.63 -4.60
CA THR A 47 13.98 -0.12 -3.33
C THR A 47 14.61 -1.49 -3.57
N ARG A 48 14.90 -2.27 -2.51
CA ARG A 48 15.33 -3.67 -2.69
C ARG A 48 14.29 -4.54 -3.40
N PHE A 49 13.01 -4.18 -3.31
CA PHE A 49 11.94 -4.89 -4.02
C PHE A 49 11.85 -4.50 -5.51
N SER A 50 12.00 -3.21 -5.83
CA SER A 50 11.98 -2.69 -7.20
C SER A 50 13.29 -1.93 -7.49
N PRO A 51 14.35 -2.64 -7.90
CA PRO A 51 15.64 -2.02 -8.21
C PRO A 51 15.59 -1.04 -9.39
N ASP A 52 14.58 -1.16 -10.25
CA ASP A 52 14.33 -0.30 -11.41
C ASP A 52 13.28 0.78 -11.16
N GLY A 53 12.72 0.86 -9.94
CA GLY A 53 11.69 1.84 -9.55
C GLY A 53 10.36 1.72 -10.30
N SER A 54 10.08 0.56 -10.91
CA SER A 54 8.85 0.33 -11.69
C SER A 54 7.66 -0.13 -10.86
N GLN A 55 7.91 -0.65 -9.66
CA GLN A 55 6.90 -1.35 -8.86
C GLN A 55 6.96 -1.00 -7.37
N ALA A 56 5.81 -1.14 -6.72
CA ALA A 56 5.65 -1.03 -5.27
C ALA A 56 4.93 -2.24 -4.70
N ARG A 57 5.01 -2.39 -3.37
CA ARG A 57 4.29 -3.43 -2.63
C ARG A 57 3.08 -2.86 -1.92
N GLY A 58 1.95 -3.06 -2.56
CA GLY A 58 0.64 -2.94 -1.97
C GLY A 58 0.06 -1.56 -2.00
N THR A 59 -1.09 -1.46 -1.36
CA THR A 59 -1.72 -0.19 -1.03
C THR A 59 -2.26 -0.21 0.39
N LEU A 60 -2.06 0.87 1.11
CA LEU A 60 -2.29 0.98 2.56
C LEU A 60 -3.13 2.21 2.91
N ASN A 61 -3.82 2.11 4.04
CA ASN A 61 -4.65 3.18 4.57
C ASN A 61 -5.60 3.83 3.54
N ASN A 62 -6.18 2.98 2.69
CA ASN A 62 -7.19 3.35 1.71
C ASN A 62 -8.40 3.97 2.42
N CYS A 63 -8.68 5.23 2.12
CA CYS A 63 -9.72 6.00 2.79
C CYS A 63 -10.88 6.32 1.82
N GLY A 64 -10.73 7.39 1.04
CA GLY A 64 -11.70 7.79 0.02
C GLY A 64 -11.56 7.03 -1.30
N ASN A 65 -12.46 7.34 -2.23
CA ASN A 65 -12.51 6.72 -3.55
C ASN A 65 -12.95 7.69 -4.65
N GLY A 66 -12.73 7.25 -5.89
CA GLY A 66 -13.28 7.87 -7.10
C GLY A 66 -13.67 6.82 -8.12
N TYR A 67 -14.63 7.14 -8.97
CA TYR A 67 -14.98 6.34 -10.14
C TYR A 67 -14.73 7.18 -11.39
N THR A 68 -13.98 6.64 -12.33
CA THR A 68 -13.65 7.36 -13.57
C THR A 68 -14.71 7.10 -14.65
N PRO A 69 -14.97 8.07 -15.54
CA PRO A 69 -15.91 7.89 -16.64
C PRO A 69 -15.57 6.75 -17.63
N TRP A 70 -14.33 6.25 -17.62
CA TRP A 70 -13.87 5.14 -18.46
C TRP A 70 -13.84 3.80 -17.72
N GLY A 71 -14.53 3.69 -16.58
CA GLY A 71 -14.77 2.40 -15.92
C GLY A 71 -13.64 1.91 -15.01
N THR A 72 -12.84 2.82 -14.44
CA THR A 72 -11.82 2.45 -13.44
C THR A 72 -12.15 3.00 -12.05
N TYR A 73 -11.61 2.33 -11.04
CA TYR A 73 -11.74 2.73 -9.64
C TYR A 73 -10.45 3.39 -9.16
N LEU A 74 -10.60 4.49 -8.42
CA LEU A 74 -9.53 5.17 -7.71
C LEU A 74 -9.67 4.89 -6.21
N THR A 75 -8.58 4.49 -5.57
CA THR A 75 -8.46 4.44 -4.12
C THR A 75 -7.36 5.39 -3.69
N CYS A 76 -7.52 6.02 -2.53
CA CYS A 76 -6.58 7.03 -2.04
C CYS A 76 -5.96 6.60 -0.70
N GLU A 77 -4.64 6.60 -0.64
CA GLU A 77 -3.87 6.39 0.59
C GLU A 77 -3.81 7.71 1.36
N GLU A 78 -4.23 7.71 2.62
CA GLU A 78 -4.31 8.94 3.43
C GLU A 78 -3.19 9.01 4.45
N ASN A 79 -3.37 8.39 5.63
CA ASN A 79 -2.40 8.47 6.72
C ASN A 79 -1.35 7.36 6.61
N TRP A 80 -0.78 7.18 5.42
CA TRP A 80 0.26 6.17 5.16
C TRP A 80 1.59 6.44 5.88
N PRO A 81 2.00 7.69 6.22
CA PRO A 81 3.24 7.89 6.97
C PRO A 81 3.22 7.22 8.35
N GLY A 82 2.03 7.07 8.95
CA GLY A 82 1.84 6.42 10.26
C GLY A 82 2.10 4.90 10.29
N TYR A 83 2.63 4.32 9.21
CA TYR A 83 3.11 2.93 9.13
C TYR A 83 4.63 2.84 9.06
N PHE A 84 5.32 3.97 8.99
CA PHE A 84 6.77 4.05 8.86
C PHE A 84 7.38 4.74 10.07
N VAL A 85 8.53 4.25 10.49
CA VAL A 85 9.39 4.85 11.50
C VAL A 85 10.76 5.11 10.91
N ASN A 86 11.38 6.20 11.32
CA ASN A 86 12.82 6.43 11.14
C ASN A 86 13.41 6.87 12.47
N ALA A 87 14.03 5.92 13.19
CA ALA A 87 14.73 6.17 14.45
C ALA A 87 16.14 6.76 14.27
N GLY A 88 16.60 6.91 13.03
CA GLY A 88 17.86 7.55 12.66
C GLY A 88 17.71 9.07 12.49
N THR A 89 18.42 9.62 11.50
CA THR A 89 18.28 11.03 11.14
C THR A 89 17.17 11.17 10.10
N ARG A 90 16.12 11.93 10.41
CA ARG A 90 15.04 12.23 9.47
C ARG A 90 15.41 13.41 8.57
N THR A 91 14.94 13.36 7.32
CA THR A 91 15.02 14.50 6.41
C THR A 91 13.89 15.50 6.68
N GLU A 92 14.02 16.72 6.19
CA GLU A 92 12.96 17.74 6.30
C GLU A 92 11.63 17.26 5.68
N GLU A 93 11.70 16.49 4.60
CA GLU A 93 10.53 15.90 3.94
C GLU A 93 9.85 14.85 4.84
N GLN A 94 10.62 14.00 5.50
CA GLN A 94 10.10 12.99 6.43
C GLN A 94 9.43 13.64 7.65
N ASP A 95 10.01 14.70 8.20
CA ASP A 95 9.40 15.51 9.25
C ASP A 95 8.10 16.16 8.77
N ARG A 96 8.11 16.72 7.56
CA ARG A 96 6.94 17.38 6.96
C ARG A 96 5.75 16.45 6.77
N ILE A 97 5.97 15.21 6.33
CA ILE A 97 4.91 14.23 6.10
C ILE A 97 4.51 13.47 7.36
N GLY A 98 5.25 13.63 8.47
CA GLY A 98 4.92 13.06 9.77
C GLY A 98 5.36 11.60 9.97
N VAL A 99 6.54 11.23 9.49
CA VAL A 99 7.17 9.93 9.85
C VAL A 99 7.59 9.97 11.32
N ASP A 100 7.21 8.96 12.11
CA ASP A 100 7.53 8.89 13.55
C ASP A 100 8.99 8.47 13.80
N ASP A 101 9.56 8.82 14.94
CA ASP A 101 10.95 8.48 15.32
C ASP A 101 11.05 7.33 16.34
N LYS A 102 9.92 6.85 16.86
CA LYS A 102 9.86 5.87 17.95
C LYS A 102 9.11 4.62 17.56
N SER A 103 7.84 4.75 17.18
CA SER A 103 6.97 3.59 16.96
C SER A 103 5.69 3.97 16.24
N THR A 104 5.11 3.01 15.52
CA THR A 104 3.77 3.15 14.95
C THR A 104 2.73 2.45 15.81
N ARG A 105 1.43 2.76 15.62
CA ARG A 105 0.35 2.02 16.28
C ARG A 105 0.32 0.53 15.93
N TYR A 106 0.96 0.16 14.81
CA TYR A 106 0.90 -1.18 14.24
C TYR A 106 2.14 -2.02 14.55
N LEU A 107 3.24 -1.39 14.97
CA LEU A 107 4.51 -2.03 15.30
C LEU A 107 5.08 -2.89 14.15
N TRP A 108 4.74 -2.57 12.90
CA TRP A 108 5.22 -3.34 11.74
C TRP A 108 6.73 -3.20 11.53
N GLU A 109 7.29 -2.07 11.95
CA GLU A 109 8.71 -1.80 11.97
C GLU A 109 9.52 -2.78 12.85
N THR A 110 8.87 -3.45 13.81
CA THR A 110 9.55 -4.36 14.75
C THR A 110 10.00 -5.69 14.12
N LEU A 111 9.49 -6.01 12.92
CA LEU A 111 9.88 -7.19 12.15
C LEU A 111 10.99 -6.93 11.13
N ALA A 112 11.57 -5.73 11.10
CA ALA A 112 12.72 -5.44 10.26
C ALA A 112 13.86 -6.43 10.54
N GLY A 113 14.44 -7.02 9.48
CA GLY A 113 15.52 -8.01 9.58
C GLY A 113 15.07 -9.41 10.02
N ASN A 114 13.77 -9.70 10.06
CA ASN A 114 13.28 -11.05 10.31
C ASN A 114 13.82 -12.04 9.24
N SER A 115 14.22 -13.24 9.66
CA SER A 115 14.83 -14.24 8.76
C SER A 115 13.90 -14.76 7.65
N GLU A 116 12.58 -14.64 7.83
CA GLU A 116 11.58 -15.04 6.83
C GLU A 116 11.26 -13.92 5.84
N GLU A 117 11.82 -12.73 6.05
CA GLU A 117 11.59 -11.57 5.21
C GLU A 117 12.12 -11.79 3.78
N ARG A 118 11.32 -11.37 2.79
CA ARG A 118 11.72 -11.41 1.38
C ARG A 118 11.75 -10.03 0.76
N LEU A 119 12.93 -9.55 0.37
CA LEU A 119 13.15 -8.25 -0.29
C LEU A 119 12.51 -7.08 0.49
N ASP A 120 12.89 -6.93 1.76
CA ASP A 120 12.43 -5.85 2.65
C ASP A 120 10.91 -5.79 2.86
N GLU A 121 10.23 -6.94 2.95
CA GLU A 121 8.78 -7.00 3.21
C GLU A 121 8.34 -6.29 4.51
N PHE A 122 9.16 -6.37 5.55
CA PHE A 122 8.95 -5.82 6.89
C PHE A 122 9.89 -4.63 7.19
N THR A 123 11.17 -4.75 6.83
CA THR A 123 12.21 -3.74 6.90
C THR A 123 11.80 -2.45 6.22
N ARG A 124 11.00 -2.49 5.15
CA ARG A 124 10.48 -1.25 4.51
C ARG A 124 9.73 -0.31 5.46
N PHE A 125 9.21 -0.80 6.58
CA PHE A 125 8.50 0.03 7.57
C PHE A 125 9.45 0.71 8.57
N ASN A 126 10.73 0.32 8.59
CA ASN A 126 11.80 1.01 9.30
C ASN A 126 12.75 1.65 8.28
N VAL A 127 12.63 2.96 8.08
CA VAL A 127 13.34 3.72 7.03
C VAL A 127 14.51 4.53 7.59
N ALA A 128 15.09 4.05 8.69
CA ALA A 128 16.31 4.58 9.30
C ALA A 128 17.59 4.18 8.56
#